data_AF-Q2B8T7-F1
#
_entry.id   AF-Q2B8T7-F1
#
_cell.length_a   1.000
_cell.length_b   1.000
_cell.length_c   1.000
_cell.angle_alpha   90.00
_cell.angle_beta   90.00
_cell.angle_gamma   90.00
#
_symmetry.space_group_name_H-M   'P 1'
#
loop_
_entity.id
_entity.type
_entity.pdbx_description
1 polymer ?
#
loop_
_entity_poly.entity_id
_entity_poly.type
_entity_poly.pdbx_seq_one_letter_code
_entity_poly.pdbx_strand_id
1 'polypeptide(L)'
;MQQLGLMQRLLKGLRQSQEVFEMSIPMINTITGETVNVATYLTEEGKREREERQRKTAYRNNKVIPFVACYLDPIKEVTQHLSLIEGGAVMKLLHYLKQNGKGKLSREGKLLNQKDLQTILGRGATQTKQIVKRLEYLSILIPIKEGRSKVFYINENFHCMGKLLNKPFTKLLKGRLSTIVDRLPLNQLGFLYKILPYFHFEKCFLCHNPNEEDFSVIRKMNRSDLAKAINHDPDELTKIVKSLAKEGLIMTTESRGSLMYYVHPDLMYRKDSDGQDDYTSCLRGMFEEHFKNE
;
A
#
# COMPACT_ATOMS: atom_id res chain seq x y z
N MET A 1 -49.26 24.22 -8.37
CA MET A 1 -47.87 24.11 -8.90
C MET A 1 -46.83 24.98 -8.20
N GLN A 2 -47.18 26.03 -7.45
CA GLN A 2 -46.18 26.87 -6.75
C GLN A 2 -45.57 26.28 -5.46
N GLN A 3 -46.24 25.34 -4.77
CA GLN A 3 -45.71 24.74 -3.53
C GLN A 3 -44.58 23.72 -3.76
N LEU A 4 -44.57 22.99 -4.89
CA LEU A 4 -43.48 22.05 -5.20
C LEU A 4 -42.16 22.75 -5.52
N GLY A 5 -42.22 23.95 -6.10
CA GLY A 5 -41.02 24.75 -6.42
C GLY A 5 -40.33 25.33 -5.19
N LEU A 6 -41.08 25.60 -4.10
CA LEU A 6 -40.52 26.09 -2.85
C LEU A 6 -39.81 24.97 -2.07
N MET A 7 -40.38 23.75 -2.06
CA MET A 7 -39.75 22.57 -1.45
C MET A 7 -38.44 22.16 -2.14
N GLN A 8 -38.35 22.27 -3.47
CA GLN A 8 -37.11 21.96 -4.19
C GLN A 8 -36.00 22.99 -3.96
N ARG A 9 -36.34 24.25 -3.64
CA ARG A 9 -35.34 25.29 -3.27
C ARG A 9 -34.85 25.12 -1.83
N LEU A 10 -35.73 24.73 -0.90
CA LEU A 10 -35.35 24.38 0.48
C LEU A 10 -34.43 23.15 0.53
N LEU A 11 -34.69 22.12 -0.29
CA LEU A 11 -33.86 20.91 -0.38
C LEU A 11 -32.49 21.13 -1.05
N LYS A 12 -32.33 22.19 -1.86
CA LYS A 12 -31.02 22.58 -2.43
C LYS A 12 -30.17 23.43 -1.46
N GLY A 13 -30.80 24.20 -0.58
CA GLY A 13 -30.10 24.98 0.46
C GLY A 13 -29.52 24.12 1.60
N LEU A 14 -30.14 22.99 1.90
CA LEU A 14 -29.72 22.06 2.95
C LEU A 14 -28.50 21.18 2.60
N ARG A 15 -27.93 21.29 1.39
CA ARG A 15 -26.73 20.53 0.97
C ARG A 15 -25.39 21.23 1.24
N GLN A 16 -25.38 22.36 1.94
CA GLN A 16 -24.12 23.07 2.28
C GLN A 16 -23.86 23.28 3.78
N SER A 17 -24.68 22.73 4.68
CA SER A 17 -24.38 22.70 6.11
C SER A 17 -24.76 21.34 6.69
N GLN A 18 -23.87 20.35 6.56
CA GLN A 18 -23.98 19.13 7.35
C GLN A 18 -23.49 19.46 8.77
N GLU A 19 -24.43 19.90 9.60
CA GLU A 19 -24.26 20.01 11.04
C GLU A 19 -23.98 18.62 11.63
N VAL A 20 -23.04 18.59 12.56
CA VAL A 20 -22.74 17.41 13.39
C VAL A 20 -24.02 17.05 14.13
N PHE A 21 -24.44 15.79 14.13
CA PHE A 21 -25.56 15.33 14.95
C PHE A 21 -25.13 15.33 16.43
N GLU A 22 -25.14 16.52 17.03
CA GLU A 22 -25.05 16.71 18.48
C GLU A 22 -26.45 16.51 19.06
N MET A 23 -26.63 15.45 19.87
CA MET A 23 -27.85 15.31 20.66
C MET A 23 -27.65 16.01 21.99
N SER A 24 -28.44 17.04 22.26
CA SER A 24 -28.55 17.64 23.58
C SER A 24 -29.70 16.98 24.35
N ILE A 25 -29.51 16.73 25.65
CA ILE A 25 -30.62 16.41 26.55
C ILE A 25 -31.08 17.75 27.14
N PRO A 26 -32.25 18.28 26.74
CA PRO A 26 -32.77 19.49 27.36
C PRO A 26 -33.25 19.15 28.78
N MET A 27 -32.77 19.90 29.78
CA MET A 27 -33.30 19.82 31.13
C MET A 27 -34.13 21.08 31.38
N ILE A 28 -35.38 20.91 31.82
CA ILE A 28 -36.28 22.03 32.11
C ILE A 28 -36.09 22.43 33.57
N ASN A 29 -35.72 23.69 33.82
CA ASN A 29 -35.72 24.23 35.16
C ASN A 29 -37.16 24.33 35.68
N THR A 30 -37.51 23.54 36.67
CA THR A 30 -38.89 23.44 37.19
C THR A 30 -39.36 24.67 37.95
N ILE A 31 -38.48 25.64 38.23
CA ILE A 31 -38.80 26.89 38.93
C ILE A 31 -39.01 28.04 37.93
N THR A 32 -38.18 28.14 36.89
CA THR A 32 -38.22 29.26 35.92
C THR A 32 -38.85 28.91 34.57
N GLY A 33 -39.10 27.63 34.28
CA GLY A 33 -39.64 27.17 32.99
C GLY A 33 -38.63 27.21 31.84
N GLU A 34 -37.39 27.63 32.08
CA GLU A 34 -36.36 27.75 31.06
C GLU A 34 -35.67 26.40 30.80
N THR A 35 -35.52 26.05 29.51
CA THR A 35 -34.71 24.93 29.05
C THR A 35 -33.23 25.26 29.11
N VAL A 36 -32.47 24.50 29.90
CA VAL A 36 -31.00 24.58 29.96
C VAL A 36 -30.42 23.33 29.30
N ASN A 37 -29.54 23.51 28.31
CA ASN A 37 -28.77 22.42 27.72
C ASN A 37 -27.57 22.12 28.63
N VAL A 38 -27.58 20.98 29.33
CA VAL A 38 -26.60 20.71 30.42
C VAL A 38 -25.47 19.78 29.99
N ALA A 39 -25.60 19.03 28.89
CA ALA A 39 -24.50 18.22 28.37
C ALA A 39 -24.63 17.98 26.87
N THR A 40 -23.57 18.29 26.13
CA THR A 40 -23.32 17.78 24.78
C THR A 40 -22.42 16.56 24.90
N TYR A 41 -22.90 15.39 24.47
CA TYR A 41 -22.09 14.20 24.36
C TYR A 41 -21.92 13.82 22.89
N LEU A 42 -20.67 13.65 22.45
CA LEU A 42 -20.42 13.06 21.13
C LEU A 42 -20.89 11.60 21.17
N THR A 43 -21.79 11.25 20.25
CA THR A 43 -22.13 9.85 19.96
C THR A 43 -20.87 9.09 19.52
N GLU A 44 -20.83 7.76 19.70
CA GLU A 44 -19.69 6.94 19.27
C GLU A 44 -19.42 7.06 17.76
N GLU A 45 -20.47 7.24 16.95
CA GLU A 45 -20.34 7.58 15.53
C GLU A 45 -19.74 8.97 15.31
N GLY A 46 -20.16 9.98 16.06
CA GLY A 46 -19.58 11.32 16.02
C GLY A 46 -18.11 11.37 16.46
N LYS A 47 -17.71 10.54 17.43
CA LYS A 47 -16.29 10.36 17.81
C LYS A 47 -15.50 9.74 16.67
N ARG A 48 -16.00 8.65 16.07
CA ARG A 48 -15.36 7.97 14.93
C ARG A 48 -15.21 8.89 13.73
N GLU A 49 -16.23 9.67 13.39
CA GLU A 49 -16.17 10.64 12.30
C GLU A 49 -15.19 11.78 12.59
N ARG A 50 -15.14 12.25 13.84
CA ARG A 50 -14.19 13.29 14.27
C ARG A 50 -12.76 12.77 14.27
N GLU A 51 -12.53 11.54 14.72
CA GLU A 51 -11.24 10.85 14.62
C GLU A 51 -10.84 10.63 13.17
N GLU A 52 -11.75 10.19 12.31
CA GLU A 52 -11.47 10.00 10.88
C GLU A 52 -11.16 11.34 10.19
N ARG A 53 -11.87 12.41 10.57
CA ARG A 53 -11.63 13.78 10.08
C ARG A 53 -10.31 14.33 10.62
N GLN A 54 -9.97 14.11 11.88
CA GLN A 54 -8.68 14.48 12.46
C GLN A 54 -7.53 13.69 11.84
N ARG A 55 -7.70 12.37 11.63
CA ARG A 55 -6.77 11.52 10.88
C ARG A 55 -6.56 12.05 9.47
N LYS A 56 -7.62 12.38 8.74
CA LYS A 56 -7.55 12.97 7.38
C LYS A 56 -6.86 14.34 7.37
N THR A 57 -7.06 15.17 8.40
CA THR A 57 -6.46 16.51 8.50
C THR A 57 -4.98 16.44 8.91
N ALA A 58 -4.61 15.54 9.85
CA ALA A 58 -3.22 15.24 10.19
C ALA A 58 -2.47 14.63 8.99
N TYR A 59 -3.13 13.76 8.21
CA TYR A 59 -2.64 13.26 6.92
C TYR A 59 -2.41 14.36 5.87
N ARG A 60 -3.04 15.53 5.97
CA ARG A 60 -2.82 16.65 5.03
C ARG A 60 -1.71 17.58 5.48
N ASN A 61 -1.45 17.66 6.78
CA ASN A 61 -0.54 18.64 7.38
C ASN A 61 0.89 18.08 7.62
N ASN A 62 1.05 16.78 7.86
CA ASN A 62 2.37 16.13 7.81
C ASN A 62 2.76 15.84 6.36
N LYS A 63 4.04 16.01 6.01
CA LYS A 63 4.61 15.62 4.71
C LYS A 63 4.29 14.14 4.44
N VAL A 64 3.20 13.88 3.71
CA VAL A 64 2.79 12.50 3.38
C VAL A 64 3.90 11.86 2.58
N ILE A 65 4.51 10.82 3.15
CA ILE A 65 5.50 10.02 2.43
C ILE A 65 4.78 9.43 1.20
N PRO A 66 5.20 9.76 -0.04
CA PRO A 66 4.52 9.25 -1.22
C PRO A 66 4.61 7.73 -1.28
N PHE A 67 3.48 7.05 -1.46
CA PHE A 67 3.41 5.60 -1.51
C PHE A 67 2.48 5.10 -2.61
N VAL A 68 2.70 3.86 -3.01
CA VAL A 68 1.77 3.07 -3.82
C VAL A 68 1.06 2.08 -2.89
N ALA A 69 -0.27 2.09 -2.89
CA ALA A 69 -1.08 1.11 -2.20
C ALA A 69 -1.09 -0.18 -3.01
N CYS A 70 -0.60 -1.27 -2.44
CA CYS A 70 -0.52 -2.59 -3.05
C CYS A 70 -1.53 -3.53 -2.39
N TYR A 71 -2.65 -3.85 -3.05
CA TYR A 71 -3.76 -4.61 -2.45
C TYR A 71 -3.45 -6.10 -2.33
N LEU A 72 -3.65 -6.65 -1.13
CA LEU A 72 -3.09 -7.96 -0.78
C LEU A 72 -3.71 -9.11 -1.57
N ASP A 73 -5.05 -9.22 -1.59
CA ASP A 73 -5.72 -10.39 -2.17
C ASP A 73 -5.45 -10.54 -3.68
N PRO A 74 -5.61 -9.48 -4.51
CA PRO A 74 -5.34 -9.59 -5.94
C PRO A 74 -3.87 -9.95 -6.22
N ILE A 75 -2.93 -9.36 -5.46
CA ILE A 75 -1.51 -9.71 -5.60
C ILE A 75 -1.28 -11.18 -5.22
N LYS A 76 -1.89 -11.66 -4.13
CA LYS A 76 -1.75 -13.05 -3.67
C LYS A 76 -2.25 -14.05 -4.70
N GLU A 77 -3.40 -13.77 -5.33
CA GLU A 77 -3.99 -14.61 -6.40
C GLU A 77 -3.05 -14.81 -7.58
N VAL A 78 -2.34 -13.75 -8.03
CA VAL A 78 -1.44 -13.84 -9.18
C VAL A 78 -0.01 -14.26 -8.81
N THR A 79 0.37 -14.20 -7.53
CA THR A 79 1.75 -14.42 -7.07
C THR A 79 2.27 -15.81 -7.48
N GLN A 80 1.44 -16.84 -7.43
CA GLN A 80 1.87 -18.20 -7.82
C GLN A 80 2.15 -18.34 -9.32
N HIS A 81 1.59 -17.46 -10.15
CA HIS A 81 1.70 -17.49 -11.61
C HIS A 81 2.73 -16.49 -12.16
N LEU A 82 3.26 -15.60 -11.31
CA LEU A 82 4.32 -14.67 -11.66
C LEU A 82 5.69 -15.29 -11.47
N SER A 83 6.53 -15.26 -12.49
CA SER A 83 7.98 -15.40 -12.30
C SER A 83 8.54 -14.21 -11.52
N LEU A 84 9.73 -14.37 -10.94
CA LEU A 84 10.43 -13.25 -10.30
C LEU A 84 10.75 -12.13 -11.30
N ILE A 85 11.04 -12.46 -12.56
CA ILE A 85 11.33 -11.44 -13.59
C ILE A 85 10.09 -10.59 -13.88
N GLU A 86 8.92 -11.22 -14.01
CA GLU A 86 7.66 -10.51 -14.23
C GLU A 86 7.28 -9.68 -12.99
N GLY A 87 7.41 -10.24 -11.78
CA GLY A 87 7.17 -9.48 -10.53
C GLY A 87 8.10 -8.27 -10.39
N GLY A 88 9.37 -8.41 -10.79
CA GLY A 88 10.32 -7.31 -10.79
C GLY A 88 9.98 -6.23 -11.79
N ALA A 89 9.44 -6.64 -12.95
CA ALA A 89 8.91 -5.69 -13.91
C ALA A 89 7.74 -4.90 -13.32
N VAL A 90 6.80 -5.55 -12.62
CA VAL A 90 5.72 -4.84 -11.91
C VAL A 90 6.31 -3.82 -10.93
N MET A 91 7.23 -4.24 -10.06
CA MET A 91 7.86 -3.36 -9.08
C MET A 91 8.50 -2.12 -9.72
N LYS A 92 9.22 -2.29 -10.84
CA LYS A 92 9.76 -1.16 -11.61
C LYS A 92 8.67 -0.22 -12.12
N LEU A 93 7.58 -0.76 -12.64
CA LEU A 93 6.49 0.06 -13.17
C LEU A 93 5.74 0.84 -12.08
N LEU A 94 5.63 0.30 -10.86
CA LEU A 94 5.03 1.03 -9.74
C LEU A 94 5.78 2.33 -9.41
N HIS A 95 7.10 2.39 -9.65
CA HIS A 95 7.86 3.63 -9.52
C HIS A 95 7.35 4.74 -10.48
N TYR A 96 6.77 4.40 -11.62
CA TYR A 96 6.23 5.34 -12.61
C TYR A 96 4.71 5.56 -12.49
N LEU A 97 4.07 4.98 -11.47
CA LEU A 97 2.64 5.17 -11.23
C LEU A 97 2.35 6.63 -10.82
N LYS A 98 1.38 7.24 -11.49
CA LYS A 98 0.96 8.63 -11.25
C LYS A 98 -0.07 8.71 -10.12
N GLN A 99 0.14 9.65 -9.20
CA GLN A 99 -0.83 9.98 -8.16
C GLN A 99 -2.15 10.49 -8.75
N ASN A 100 -3.27 9.94 -8.29
CA ASN A 100 -4.62 10.18 -8.81
C ASN A 100 -4.72 9.96 -10.33
N GLY A 101 -3.83 9.14 -10.88
CA GLY A 101 -3.71 8.90 -12.32
C GLY A 101 -4.64 7.84 -12.88
N LYS A 102 -5.46 7.17 -12.06
CA LYS A 102 -6.28 6.01 -12.45
C LYS A 102 -5.47 4.91 -13.14
N GLY A 103 -4.38 4.48 -12.50
CA GLY A 103 -3.47 3.48 -13.07
C GLY A 103 -2.45 4.00 -14.09
N LYS A 104 -2.51 5.28 -14.52
CA LYS A 104 -1.57 5.83 -15.53
C LYS A 104 -0.11 5.66 -15.11
N LEU A 105 0.67 5.06 -16.01
CA LEU A 105 2.12 5.08 -15.94
C LEU A 105 2.65 6.26 -16.74
N SER A 106 3.51 7.08 -16.13
CA SER A 106 4.11 8.22 -16.81
C SER A 106 5.53 8.51 -16.37
N ARG A 107 6.34 8.99 -17.29
CA ARG A 107 7.67 9.57 -17.05
C ARG A 107 7.68 10.96 -17.65
N GLU A 108 8.05 11.97 -16.85
CA GLU A 108 8.12 13.37 -17.29
C GLU A 108 6.81 13.87 -17.95
N GLY A 109 5.66 13.46 -17.38
CA GLY A 109 4.34 13.84 -17.88
C GLY A 109 3.84 13.06 -19.11
N LYS A 110 4.70 12.28 -19.77
CA LYS A 110 4.33 11.45 -20.93
C LYS A 110 3.91 10.05 -20.51
N LEU A 111 2.83 9.53 -21.10
CA LEU A 111 2.39 8.16 -20.89
C LEU A 111 3.38 7.15 -21.48
N LEU A 112 3.61 6.06 -20.76
CA LEU A 112 4.58 5.04 -21.17
C LEU A 112 4.02 4.14 -22.26
N ASN A 113 4.76 4.02 -23.36
CA ASN A 113 4.50 3.05 -24.42
C ASN A 113 5.48 1.85 -24.33
N GLN A 114 5.40 0.94 -25.31
CA GLN A 114 6.23 -0.27 -25.35
C GLN A 114 7.74 0.01 -25.34
N LYS A 115 8.20 1.06 -26.02
CA LYS A 115 9.62 1.45 -26.08
C LYS A 115 10.09 1.98 -24.73
N ASP A 116 9.24 2.76 -24.04
CA ASP A 116 9.55 3.22 -22.69
C ASP A 116 9.65 2.06 -21.71
N LEU A 117 8.72 1.09 -21.77
CA LEU A 117 8.79 -0.14 -20.96
C LEU A 117 10.09 -0.91 -21.24
N GLN A 118 10.51 -1.00 -22.50
CA GLN A 118 11.76 -1.65 -22.86
C GLN A 118 12.96 -1.01 -22.16
N THR A 119 13.05 0.32 -22.18
CA THR A 119 14.10 1.07 -21.49
C THR A 119 14.06 0.87 -19.98
N ILE A 120 12.87 1.01 -19.37
CA ILE A 120 12.69 0.89 -17.91
C ILE A 120 13.07 -0.50 -17.40
N LEU A 121 12.64 -1.54 -18.13
CA LEU A 121 12.92 -2.93 -17.75
C LEU A 121 14.37 -3.34 -18.03
N GLY A 122 15.11 -2.58 -18.86
CA GLY A 122 16.48 -2.91 -19.26
C GLY A 122 16.55 -4.22 -20.04
N ARG A 123 15.55 -4.52 -20.87
CA ARG A 123 15.44 -5.79 -21.62
C ARG A 123 15.34 -5.55 -23.12
N GLY A 124 15.67 -6.57 -23.91
CA GLY A 124 15.47 -6.56 -25.36
C GLY A 124 13.99 -6.53 -25.74
N ALA A 125 13.66 -6.01 -26.92
CA ALA A 125 12.28 -5.81 -27.39
C ALA A 125 11.41 -7.08 -27.27
N THR A 126 11.95 -8.24 -27.65
CA THR A 126 11.25 -9.53 -27.57
C THR A 126 10.90 -9.92 -26.14
N GLN A 127 11.87 -9.86 -25.23
CA GLN A 127 11.68 -10.19 -23.81
C GLN A 127 10.68 -9.22 -23.15
N THR A 128 10.82 -7.91 -23.41
CA THR A 128 9.87 -6.90 -22.94
C THR A 128 8.46 -7.20 -23.43
N LYS A 129 8.29 -7.56 -24.71
CA LYS A 129 6.98 -7.91 -25.26
C LYS A 129 6.38 -9.15 -24.59
N GLN A 130 7.20 -10.15 -24.26
CA GLN A 130 6.75 -11.34 -23.53
C GLN A 130 6.31 -11.01 -22.11
N ILE A 131 7.11 -10.25 -21.36
CA ILE A 131 6.78 -9.79 -20.00
C ILE A 131 5.47 -8.99 -20.02
N VAL A 132 5.36 -8.01 -20.92
CA VAL A 132 4.16 -7.16 -21.03
C VAL A 132 2.93 -8.01 -21.33
N LYS A 133 2.99 -8.93 -22.31
CA LYS A 133 1.88 -9.85 -22.60
C LYS A 133 1.47 -10.69 -21.40
N ARG A 134 2.44 -11.14 -20.60
CA ARG A 134 2.17 -11.92 -19.38
C ARG A 134 1.49 -11.08 -18.31
N LEU A 135 1.92 -9.83 -18.11
CA LEU A 135 1.27 -8.90 -17.19
C LEU A 135 -0.13 -8.47 -17.67
N GLU A 136 -0.35 -8.36 -18.98
CA GLU A 136 -1.69 -8.17 -19.58
C GLU A 136 -2.58 -9.39 -19.31
N TYR A 137 -2.08 -10.61 -19.54
CA TYR A 137 -2.81 -11.84 -19.30
C TYR A 137 -3.24 -11.99 -17.83
N LEU A 138 -2.37 -11.60 -16.89
CA LEU A 138 -2.66 -11.59 -15.45
C LEU A 138 -3.50 -10.37 -15.01
N SER A 139 -3.95 -9.53 -15.95
CA SER A 139 -4.74 -8.31 -15.70
C SER A 139 -4.05 -7.27 -14.81
N ILE A 140 -2.71 -7.34 -14.67
CA ILE A 140 -1.92 -6.36 -13.90
C ILE A 140 -1.70 -5.10 -14.75
N LEU A 141 -1.43 -5.27 -16.04
CA LEU A 141 -1.32 -4.19 -17.02
C LEU A 141 -2.54 -4.14 -17.94
N ILE A 142 -3.02 -2.93 -18.20
CA ILE A 142 -4.12 -2.64 -19.11
C ILE A 142 -3.55 -1.83 -20.28
N PRO A 143 -3.53 -2.38 -21.50
CA PRO A 143 -3.09 -1.65 -22.68
C PRO A 143 -4.24 -0.79 -23.21
N ILE A 144 -3.98 0.50 -23.43
CA ILE A 144 -4.93 1.43 -24.05
C ILE A 144 -4.34 1.91 -25.36
N LYS A 145 -5.14 1.89 -26.44
CA LYS A 145 -4.71 2.39 -27.74
C LYS A 145 -4.77 3.92 -27.75
N GLU A 146 -3.63 4.56 -28.03
CA GLU A 146 -3.52 6.00 -28.27
C GLU A 146 -2.90 6.21 -29.66
N GLY A 147 -3.74 6.62 -30.62
CA GLY A 147 -3.35 6.76 -32.02
C GLY A 147 -2.85 5.44 -32.62
N ARG A 148 -1.58 5.43 -33.04
CA ARG A 148 -0.91 4.25 -33.63
C ARG A 148 -0.19 3.37 -32.60
N SER A 149 -0.11 3.79 -31.34
CA SER A 149 0.64 3.08 -30.30
C SER A 149 -0.27 2.61 -29.16
N LYS A 150 0.25 1.70 -28.34
CA LYS A 150 -0.34 1.35 -27.05
C LYS A 150 0.39 2.08 -25.94
N VAL A 151 -0.36 2.60 -24.99
CA VAL A 151 0.11 3.10 -23.70
C VAL A 151 -0.39 2.18 -22.59
N PHE A 152 0.32 2.13 -21.46
CA PHE A 152 0.10 1.13 -20.43
C PHE A 152 -0.33 1.74 -19.10
N TYR A 153 -1.30 1.06 -18.47
CA TYR A 153 -1.89 1.44 -17.20
C TYR A 153 -1.76 0.24 -16.25
N ILE A 154 -1.56 0.51 -14.97
CA ILE A 154 -1.69 -0.50 -13.91
C ILE A 154 -3.16 -0.64 -13.54
N ASN A 155 -3.62 -1.87 -13.37
CA ASN A 155 -4.97 -2.12 -12.88
C ASN A 155 -5.11 -1.69 -11.40
N GLU A 156 -6.07 -0.80 -11.13
CA GLU A 156 -6.30 -0.23 -9.80
C GLU A 156 -6.78 -1.27 -8.77
N ASN A 157 -7.26 -2.43 -9.21
CA ASN A 157 -7.53 -3.55 -8.30
C ASN A 157 -6.27 -4.07 -7.63
N PHE A 158 -5.11 -3.96 -8.28
CA PHE A 158 -3.83 -4.39 -7.73
C PHE A 158 -3.11 -3.25 -7.03
N HIS A 159 -2.99 -2.10 -7.70
CA HIS A 159 -2.21 -0.98 -7.19
C HIS A 159 -2.82 0.36 -7.52
N CYS A 160 -2.81 1.29 -6.56
CA CYS A 160 -3.14 2.68 -6.83
C CYS A 160 -2.24 3.65 -6.05
N MET A 161 -2.22 4.90 -6.49
CA MET A 161 -1.55 6.00 -5.78
C MET A 161 -2.54 7.15 -5.67
N GLY A 162 -2.83 7.62 -4.45
CA GLY A 162 -3.83 8.65 -4.20
C GLY A 162 -5.14 8.05 -3.65
N LYS A 163 -6.25 8.13 -4.40
CA LYS A 163 -7.54 7.61 -3.94
C LYS A 163 -7.48 6.09 -3.67
N LEU A 164 -7.66 5.71 -2.41
CA LEU A 164 -7.60 4.33 -1.95
C LEU A 164 -8.94 3.61 -2.13
N LEU A 165 -8.88 2.29 -2.30
CA LEU A 165 -10.00 1.37 -2.22
C LEU A 165 -10.14 0.92 -0.77
N ASN A 166 -11.36 0.57 -0.36
CA ASN A 166 -11.64 0.02 0.96
C ASN A 166 -11.23 -1.47 1.05
N LYS A 167 -9.93 -1.74 0.99
CA LYS A 167 -9.32 -3.08 1.01
C LYS A 167 -8.00 -3.04 1.76
N PRO A 168 -7.55 -4.12 2.42
CA PRO A 168 -6.21 -4.20 2.99
C PRO A 168 -5.12 -4.03 1.92
N PHE A 169 -4.07 -3.27 2.24
CA PHE A 169 -2.93 -3.06 1.36
C PHE A 169 -1.62 -2.92 2.12
N THR A 170 -0.52 -3.09 1.39
CA THR A 170 0.84 -2.72 1.80
C THR A 170 1.21 -1.39 1.13
N LYS A 171 1.69 -0.42 1.92
CA LYS A 171 2.28 0.84 1.41
C LYS A 171 3.67 0.52 0.88
N LEU A 172 3.89 0.69 -0.41
CA LEU A 172 5.21 0.67 -1.02
C LEU A 172 5.71 2.12 -1.11
N LEU A 173 6.68 2.49 -0.27
CA LEU A 173 7.11 3.88 -0.16
C LEU A 173 8.02 4.26 -1.33
N LYS A 174 7.65 5.31 -2.07
CA LYS A 174 8.35 5.71 -3.30
C LYS A 174 9.77 6.19 -3.03
N GLY A 175 10.01 6.84 -1.89
CA GLY A 175 11.33 7.36 -1.53
C GLY A 175 12.41 6.28 -1.50
N ARG A 176 12.15 5.16 -0.81
CA ARG A 176 13.10 4.03 -0.83
C ARG A 176 13.07 3.29 -2.16
N LEU A 177 11.90 3.07 -2.75
CA LEU A 177 11.78 2.40 -4.05
C LEU A 177 12.64 3.08 -5.13
N SER A 178 12.64 4.41 -5.21
CA SER A 178 13.43 5.16 -6.20
C SER A 178 14.94 4.94 -6.07
N THR A 179 15.44 4.64 -4.86
CA THR A 179 16.87 4.39 -4.64
C THR A 179 17.32 2.99 -5.05
N ILE A 180 16.39 2.05 -5.23
CA ILE A 180 16.70 0.64 -5.48
C ILE A 180 16.23 0.13 -6.84
N VAL A 181 15.23 0.78 -7.45
CA VAL A 181 14.52 0.28 -8.64
C VAL A 181 15.41 0.07 -9.88
N ASP A 182 16.45 0.88 -10.05
CA ASP A 182 17.37 0.76 -11.19
C ASP A 182 18.64 -0.03 -10.88
N ARG A 183 18.98 -0.15 -9.59
CA ARG A 183 20.19 -0.82 -9.12
C ARG A 183 19.98 -2.32 -8.93
N LEU A 184 18.80 -2.72 -8.45
CA LEU A 184 18.51 -4.12 -8.19
C LEU A 184 18.10 -4.85 -9.47
N PRO A 185 18.53 -6.12 -9.64
CA PRO A 185 18.07 -6.95 -10.74
C PRO A 185 16.59 -7.31 -10.57
N LEU A 186 15.91 -7.58 -11.69
CA LEU A 186 14.47 -7.86 -11.71
C LEU A 186 14.08 -9.03 -10.81
N ASN A 187 14.92 -10.06 -10.66
CA ASN A 187 14.60 -11.19 -9.79
C ASN A 187 14.49 -10.78 -8.31
N GLN A 188 15.35 -9.88 -7.84
CA GLN A 188 15.29 -9.36 -6.47
C GLN A 188 14.10 -8.42 -6.25
N LEU A 189 13.85 -7.52 -7.20
CA LEU A 189 12.65 -6.67 -7.18
C LEU A 189 11.36 -7.51 -7.22
N GLY A 190 11.38 -8.62 -7.96
CA GLY A 190 10.27 -9.56 -8.03
C GLY A 190 10.05 -10.31 -6.74
N PHE A 191 11.12 -10.66 -6.02
CA PHE A 191 10.98 -11.24 -4.69
C PHE A 191 10.28 -10.25 -3.76
N LEU A 192 10.74 -9.00 -3.71
CA LEU A 192 10.11 -7.93 -2.93
C LEU A 192 8.63 -7.72 -3.30
N TYR A 193 8.29 -7.84 -4.59
CA TYR A 193 6.89 -7.75 -5.02
C TYR A 193 6.04 -8.90 -4.48
N LYS A 194 6.55 -10.14 -4.61
CA LYS A 194 5.80 -11.35 -4.26
C LYS A 194 5.60 -11.52 -2.75
N ILE A 195 6.39 -10.86 -1.91
CA ILE A 195 6.21 -10.87 -0.45
C ILE A 195 5.22 -9.84 0.08
N LEU A 196 4.76 -8.88 -0.76
CA LEU A 196 3.81 -7.84 -0.36
C LEU A 196 2.56 -8.37 0.38
N PRO A 197 1.93 -9.49 -0.05
CA PRO A 197 0.75 -10.04 0.63
C PRO A 197 1.04 -10.71 1.97
N TYR A 198 2.30 -10.98 2.30
CA TYR A 198 2.71 -11.72 3.50
C TYR A 198 3.34 -10.81 4.56
N PHE A 199 3.42 -9.50 4.29
CA PHE A 199 4.00 -8.50 5.16
C PHE A 199 3.05 -8.14 6.31
N HIS A 200 3.47 -8.44 7.54
CA HIS A 200 2.68 -8.19 8.75
C HIS A 200 2.37 -6.71 8.93
N PHE A 201 1.12 -6.37 9.26
CA PHE A 201 0.64 -4.99 9.27
C PHE A 201 1.39 -4.09 10.27
N GLU A 202 1.84 -4.66 11.38
CA GLU A 202 2.45 -3.90 12.48
C GLU A 202 3.96 -4.13 12.63
N LYS A 203 4.41 -5.37 12.40
CA LYS A 203 5.71 -5.86 12.89
C LYS A 203 6.78 -5.97 11.79
N CYS A 204 6.42 -5.59 10.57
CA CYS A 204 7.30 -5.55 9.42
C CYS A 204 8.06 -6.87 9.10
N PHE A 205 7.51 -8.02 9.52
CA PHE A 205 8.05 -9.34 9.17
C PHE A 205 7.06 -10.18 8.35
N LEU A 206 7.55 -11.25 7.73
CA LEU A 206 6.75 -12.14 6.87
C LEU A 206 6.03 -13.24 7.68
N CYS A 207 4.73 -13.39 7.45
CA CYS A 207 3.89 -14.39 8.12
C CYS A 207 2.71 -14.86 7.24
N HIS A 208 2.10 -15.99 7.62
CA HIS A 208 0.95 -16.56 6.93
C HIS A 208 -0.36 -15.78 7.16
N ASN A 209 -0.48 -15.12 8.32
CA ASN A 209 -1.61 -14.31 8.75
C ASN A 209 -1.19 -12.84 8.97
N PRO A 210 -0.93 -12.08 7.90
CA PRO A 210 -0.37 -10.73 7.95
C PRO A 210 -1.29 -9.67 8.59
N ASN A 211 -2.53 -10.02 8.93
CA ASN A 211 -3.53 -9.15 9.54
C ASN A 211 -3.81 -9.54 11.01
N GLU A 212 -3.04 -10.49 11.57
CA GLU A 212 -3.25 -10.99 12.92
C GLU A 212 -2.73 -10.02 13.98
N GLU A 213 -3.59 -9.52 14.85
CA GLU A 213 -3.19 -8.58 15.90
C GLU A 213 -2.60 -9.29 17.12
N ASP A 214 -3.07 -10.50 17.43
CA ASP A 214 -2.58 -11.27 18.57
C ASP A 214 -1.23 -11.92 18.24
N PHE A 215 -0.17 -11.35 18.82
CA PHE A 215 1.20 -11.80 18.64
C PHE A 215 1.41 -13.28 19.00
N SER A 216 0.64 -13.83 19.93
CA SER A 216 0.77 -15.22 20.38
C SER A 216 0.37 -16.24 19.32
N VAL A 217 -0.43 -15.82 18.33
CA VAL A 217 -0.96 -16.68 17.26
C VAL A 217 -0.43 -16.30 15.87
N ILE A 218 0.53 -15.37 15.77
CA ILE A 218 1.16 -15.06 14.49
C ILE A 218 1.98 -16.26 14.00
N ARG A 219 1.64 -16.73 12.79
CA ARG A 219 2.27 -17.87 12.12
C ARG A 219 3.40 -17.39 11.23
N LYS A 220 4.61 -17.35 11.78
CA LYS A 220 5.85 -17.00 11.08
C LYS A 220 6.09 -17.95 9.91
N MET A 221 6.70 -17.45 8.84
CA MET A 221 7.10 -18.27 7.69
C MET A 221 8.55 -18.69 7.80
N ASN A 222 8.80 -19.99 7.77
CA ASN A 222 10.15 -20.50 7.56
C ASN A 222 10.55 -20.40 6.07
N ARG A 223 11.78 -20.80 5.74
CA ARG A 223 12.29 -20.81 4.37
C ARG A 223 11.41 -21.59 3.39
N SER A 224 10.99 -22.80 3.77
CA SER A 224 10.15 -23.65 2.91
C SER A 224 8.76 -23.07 2.71
N ASP A 225 8.18 -22.50 3.76
CA ASP A 225 6.86 -21.88 3.72
C ASP A 225 6.86 -20.68 2.77
N LEU A 226 7.87 -19.81 2.91
CA LEU A 226 8.00 -18.64 2.05
C LEU A 226 8.21 -19.05 0.59
N ALA A 227 9.11 -20.00 0.34
CA ALA A 227 9.37 -20.54 -1.00
C ALA A 227 8.10 -21.11 -1.65
N LYS A 228 7.30 -21.89 -0.91
CA LYS A 228 6.00 -22.41 -1.38
C LYS A 228 5.01 -21.28 -1.65
N ALA A 229 4.89 -20.32 -0.73
CA ALA A 229 3.94 -19.22 -0.82
C ALA A 229 4.19 -18.30 -2.02
N ILE A 230 5.46 -18.14 -2.41
CA ILE A 230 5.85 -17.40 -3.62
C ILE A 230 6.16 -18.30 -4.81
N ASN A 231 5.86 -19.60 -4.75
CA ASN A 231 6.17 -20.58 -5.80
C ASN A 231 7.59 -20.43 -6.39
N HIS A 232 8.60 -20.61 -5.53
CA HIS A 232 10.00 -20.49 -5.94
C HIS A 232 10.89 -21.51 -5.25
N ASP A 233 12.09 -21.71 -5.79
CA ASP A 233 13.07 -22.63 -5.24
C ASP A 233 13.64 -22.10 -3.90
N PRO A 234 13.70 -22.92 -2.83
CA PRO A 234 14.21 -22.49 -1.52
C PRO A 234 15.68 -22.06 -1.51
N ASP A 235 16.53 -22.64 -2.37
CA ASP A 235 17.96 -22.34 -2.39
C ASP A 235 18.22 -21.04 -3.17
N GLU A 236 17.53 -20.83 -4.29
CA GLU A 236 17.52 -19.53 -4.98
C GLU A 236 16.96 -18.41 -4.10
N LEU A 237 15.90 -18.70 -3.33
CA LEU A 237 15.36 -17.77 -2.33
C LEU A 237 16.42 -17.38 -1.31
N THR A 238 17.22 -18.33 -0.83
CA THR A 238 18.30 -18.07 0.14
C THR A 238 19.33 -17.10 -0.43
N LYS A 239 19.71 -17.27 -1.71
CA LYS A 239 20.65 -16.36 -2.40
C LYS A 239 20.07 -14.96 -2.55
N ILE A 240 18.79 -14.85 -2.92
CA ILE A 240 18.10 -13.57 -3.07
C ILE A 240 18.00 -12.84 -1.74
N VAL A 241 17.59 -13.54 -0.67
CA VAL A 241 17.48 -12.96 0.68
C VAL A 241 18.84 -12.46 1.16
N LYS A 242 19.91 -13.26 1.02
CA LYS A 242 21.28 -12.82 1.35
C LYS A 242 21.70 -11.58 0.56
N SER A 243 21.38 -11.52 -0.73
CA SER A 243 21.69 -10.33 -1.52
C SER A 243 20.88 -9.12 -1.10
N LEU A 244 19.62 -9.28 -0.70
CA LEU A 244 18.77 -8.19 -0.21
C LEU A 244 19.15 -7.75 1.21
N ALA A 245 19.77 -8.63 2.00
CA ALA A 245 20.33 -8.30 3.31
C ALA A 245 21.54 -7.38 3.19
N LYS A 246 22.45 -7.70 2.27
CA LYS A 246 23.58 -6.82 1.89
C LYS A 246 23.16 -5.46 1.34
N GLU A 247 21.90 -5.32 0.95
CA GLU A 247 21.30 -4.08 0.47
C GLU A 247 20.54 -3.31 1.56
N GLY A 248 20.52 -3.84 2.79
CA GLY A 248 19.77 -3.28 3.92
C GLY A 248 18.27 -3.26 3.69
N LEU A 249 17.73 -4.17 2.87
CA LEU A 249 16.30 -4.22 2.54
C LEU A 249 15.57 -5.33 3.29
N ILE A 250 16.28 -6.40 3.63
CA ILE A 250 15.79 -7.52 4.41
C ILE A 250 16.77 -7.79 5.55
N MET A 251 16.25 -8.15 6.71
CA MET A 251 17.06 -8.63 7.82
C MET A 251 16.49 -9.98 8.25
N THR A 252 17.38 -10.96 8.46
CA THR A 252 16.98 -12.26 9.00
C THR A 252 17.45 -12.38 10.43
N THR A 253 16.53 -12.69 11.34
CA THR A 253 16.88 -13.02 12.73
C THR A 253 16.50 -14.44 13.05
N GLU A 254 17.30 -15.12 13.85
CA GLU A 254 17.01 -16.46 14.34
C GLU A 254 16.82 -16.40 15.85
N SER A 255 15.71 -16.96 16.34
CA SER A 255 15.46 -17.08 17.78
C SER A 255 14.84 -18.43 18.07
N ARG A 256 15.48 -19.22 18.94
CA ARG A 256 15.02 -20.56 19.36
C ARG A 256 14.68 -21.47 18.16
N GLY A 257 15.47 -21.42 17.09
CA GLY A 257 15.25 -22.19 15.86
C GLY A 257 14.15 -21.66 14.93
N SER A 258 13.55 -20.51 15.26
CA SER A 258 12.61 -19.80 14.39
C SER A 258 13.33 -18.68 13.64
N LEU A 259 13.47 -18.85 12.33
CA LEU A 259 13.93 -17.81 11.41
C LEU A 259 12.80 -16.80 11.15
N MET A 260 13.10 -15.51 11.19
CA MET A 260 12.19 -14.43 10.85
C MET A 260 12.79 -13.54 9.76
N TYR A 261 11.96 -13.17 8.78
CA TYR A 261 12.32 -12.26 7.70
C TYR A 261 11.68 -10.90 7.95
N TYR A 262 12.48 -9.92 8.36
CA TYR A 262 12.06 -8.52 8.47
C TYR A 262 12.30 -7.82 7.14
N VAL A 263 11.39 -6.94 6.75
CA VAL A 263 11.53 -6.06 5.58
C VAL A 263 11.65 -4.63 6.08
N HIS A 264 12.56 -3.87 5.46
CA HIS A 264 12.85 -2.51 5.90
C HIS A 264 11.59 -1.63 5.87
N PRO A 265 11.23 -0.92 6.97
CA PRO A 265 9.98 -0.17 7.07
C PRO A 265 9.90 1.01 6.09
N ASP A 266 11.06 1.57 5.70
CA ASP A 266 11.07 2.63 4.69
C ASP A 266 10.83 2.11 3.25
N LEU A 267 10.82 0.79 3.01
CA LEU A 267 10.40 0.22 1.73
C LEU A 267 8.92 -0.17 1.76
N MET A 268 8.51 -0.92 2.78
CA MET A 268 7.15 -1.43 2.95
C MET A 268 6.62 -1.06 4.32
N TYR A 269 5.38 -0.58 4.36
CA TYR A 269 4.74 -0.19 5.62
C TYR A 269 3.24 -0.43 5.56
N ARG A 270 2.58 -0.61 6.70
CA ARG A 270 1.14 -0.92 6.72
C ARG A 270 0.33 -0.20 7.78
N LYS A 271 0.93 0.18 8.91
CA LYS A 271 0.21 0.99 9.91
C LYS A 271 -0.31 2.28 9.30
N ASP A 272 -1.40 2.79 9.87
CA ASP A 272 -2.00 4.08 9.52
C ASP A 272 -1.25 5.30 10.10
N SER A 273 -0.06 5.10 10.67
CA SER A 273 0.84 6.16 11.12
C SER A 273 1.84 6.58 10.02
N ASP A 274 2.65 7.58 10.34
CA ASP A 274 3.77 8.08 9.53
C ASP A 274 5.07 7.29 9.73
N GLY A 275 5.03 6.19 10.51
CA GLY A 275 6.20 5.35 10.76
C GLY A 275 7.21 5.94 11.74
N GLN A 276 6.82 6.95 12.53
CA GLN A 276 7.65 7.57 13.58
C GLN A 276 7.43 6.95 14.96
N ASP A 277 6.73 5.80 15.06
CA ASP A 277 6.54 5.12 16.34
C ASP A 277 7.83 4.43 16.83
N ASP A 278 7.95 4.31 18.15
CA ASP A 278 9.15 3.77 18.82
C ASP A 278 9.58 2.41 18.28
N TYR A 279 8.62 1.54 17.97
CA TYR A 279 8.91 0.22 17.40
C TYR A 279 9.55 0.34 16.01
N THR A 280 8.97 1.14 15.12
CA THR A 280 9.50 1.34 13.77
C THR A 280 10.87 2.02 13.80
N SER A 281 11.08 2.97 14.72
CA SER A 281 12.38 3.64 14.94
C SER A 281 13.44 2.67 15.45
N CYS A 282 13.11 1.83 16.43
CA CYS A 282 13.99 0.76 16.91
C CYS A 282 14.36 -0.22 15.78
N LEU A 283 13.37 -0.62 14.97
CA LEU A 283 13.60 -1.51 13.85
C LEU A 283 14.58 -0.91 12.82
N ARG A 284 14.49 0.39 12.52
CA ARG A 284 15.48 1.06 11.66
C ARG A 284 16.89 0.96 12.23
N GLY A 285 17.05 1.22 13.53
CA GLY A 285 18.33 1.04 14.22
C GLY A 285 18.89 -0.38 14.10
N MET A 286 18.03 -1.40 14.26
CA MET A 286 18.44 -2.80 14.06
C MET A 286 18.93 -3.08 12.63
N PHE A 287 18.27 -2.53 11.61
CA PHE A 287 18.71 -2.65 10.22
C PHE A 287 20.07 -1.96 9.99
N GLU A 288 20.28 -0.78 10.57
CA GLU A 288 21.55 -0.06 10.48
C GLU A 288 22.71 -0.83 11.14
N GLU A 289 22.47 -1.44 12.30
CA GLU A 289 23.46 -2.28 12.99
C GLU A 289 23.76 -3.55 12.19
N HIS A 290 22.72 -4.24 11.70
CA HIS A 290 22.89 -5.44 10.88
C HIS A 290 23.66 -5.14 9.60
N PHE A 291 23.36 -4.02 8.95
CA PHE A 291 24.03 -3.59 7.71
C PHE A 291 25.52 -3.29 7.92
N LYS A 292 25.92 -2.79 9.09
CA LYS A 292 27.35 -2.55 9.41
C LYS A 292 28.14 -3.86 9.62
N ASN A 293 27.45 -4.97 9.89
CA ASN A 293 28.06 -6.24 10.27
C ASN A 293 28.07 -7.29 9.13
N GLU A 294 27.49 -7.00 7.97
CA GLU A 294 27.53 -7.85 6.75
C GLU A 294 28.60 -7.43 5.74
#